data_AF-A0A6A5QID4-F1
#
_entry.id   AF-A0A6A5QID4-F1
#
_cell.length_a   1.000
_cell.length_b   1.000
_cell.length_c   1.000
_cell.angle_alpha   90.00
_cell.angle_beta   90.00
_cell.angle_gamma   90.00
#
_symmetry.space_group_name_H-M   'P 1'
#
loop_
_entity.id
_entity.type
_entity.pdbx_description
1 polymer ?
#
loop_
_entity_poly.entity_id
_entity_poly.type
_entity_poly.pdbx_seq_one_letter_code
_entity_poly.pdbx_strand_id
1 'polypeptide(L)'
;TRETPSTPPGHTNTQSRWYVDTFIKTAQLWNKSKEDLATQLTELKSELIQLRTAKVAGGSNTKLTRIHDVRKGIAKVLTVINANQRAQLRLFYKGKKYTPLDLRSKQTRAIRRRLSKHEASLVTEKQKKKQTHFPQRKYAVKA
;
A
#
# COMPACT_ATOMS: atom_id res chain seq x y z
N THR A 1 5.66 -59.15 -14.48
CA THR A 1 6.16 -58.36 -13.34
C THR A 1 7.06 -57.25 -13.86
N ARG A 2 6.51 -56.06 -14.09
CA ARG A 2 7.28 -54.84 -14.39
C ARG A 2 6.87 -53.81 -13.34
N GLU A 3 7.75 -53.59 -12.39
CA GLU A 3 7.59 -52.57 -11.37
C GLU A 3 7.71 -51.18 -12.03
N THR A 4 6.74 -50.32 -11.77
CA THR A 4 6.83 -48.88 -12.05
C THR A 4 7.53 -48.21 -10.88
N PRO A 5 8.65 -47.46 -11.06
CA PRO A 5 9.19 -46.65 -9.98
C PRO A 5 8.34 -45.37 -9.86
N SER A 6 7.45 -45.33 -8.87
CA SER A 6 6.80 -44.09 -8.43
C SER A 6 7.75 -43.35 -7.49
N THR A 7 8.62 -42.50 -8.04
CA THR A 7 9.33 -41.50 -7.21
C THR A 7 8.40 -40.30 -7.06
N PRO A 8 7.96 -39.93 -5.84
CA PRO A 8 7.21 -38.70 -5.66
C PRO A 8 8.12 -37.52 -6.01
N PRO A 9 7.65 -36.48 -6.73
CA PRO A 9 8.42 -35.27 -6.88
C PRO A 9 8.56 -34.66 -5.49
N GLY A 10 9.77 -34.72 -4.94
CA GLY A 10 10.10 -34.04 -3.70
C GLY A 10 9.64 -32.59 -3.81
N HIS A 11 8.88 -32.13 -2.83
CA HIS A 11 8.66 -30.70 -2.63
C HIS A 11 10.02 -30.07 -2.36
N THR A 12 10.73 -29.70 -3.43
CA THR A 12 11.85 -28.77 -3.32
C THR A 12 11.21 -27.48 -2.86
N ASN A 13 11.38 -27.20 -1.56
CA ASN A 13 11.10 -25.94 -0.94
C ASN A 13 11.88 -24.85 -1.69
N THR A 14 11.33 -24.37 -2.79
CA THR A 14 11.74 -23.12 -3.43
C THR A 14 11.26 -22.01 -2.51
N GLN A 15 11.95 -21.86 -1.37
CA GLN A 15 12.01 -20.59 -0.67
C GLN A 15 12.56 -19.57 -1.67
N SER A 16 11.61 -18.91 -2.33
CA SER A 16 11.67 -17.53 -2.78
C SER A 16 13.07 -17.02 -3.15
N ARG A 17 13.44 -17.25 -4.42
CA ARG A 17 14.52 -16.56 -5.15
C ARG A 17 14.40 -15.01 -5.16
N TRP A 18 13.39 -14.46 -4.51
CA TRP A 18 13.12 -13.01 -4.35
C TRP A 18 13.25 -12.52 -2.91
N TYR A 19 13.66 -13.37 -1.96
CA TYR A 19 14.05 -12.92 -0.63
C TYR A 19 15.50 -12.45 -0.70
N VAL A 20 15.73 -11.28 -1.32
CA VAL A 20 16.89 -10.48 -0.95
C VAL A 20 16.68 -10.12 0.50
N ASP A 21 17.45 -10.77 1.39
CA ASP A 21 17.52 -10.45 2.81
C ASP A 21 18.09 -9.03 2.90
N THR A 22 17.19 -8.06 2.72
CA THR A 22 17.56 -6.67 2.66
C THR A 22 18.05 -6.23 4.03
N PHE A 23 19.17 -5.53 4.06
CA PHE A 23 19.86 -5.04 5.26
C PHE A 23 18.95 -4.47 6.37
N ILE A 24 17.83 -3.84 6.01
CA ILE A 24 16.82 -3.36 6.97
C ILE A 24 15.46 -4.00 6.67
N LYS A 25 14.93 -4.74 7.65
CA LYS A 25 13.60 -5.34 7.59
C LYS A 25 12.54 -4.30 7.95
N THR A 26 11.58 -4.09 7.06
CA THR A 26 10.52 -3.07 7.22
C THR A 26 9.65 -3.33 8.44
N ALA A 27 9.36 -4.59 8.76
CA ALA A 27 8.57 -4.97 9.94
C ALA A 27 9.16 -4.42 11.25
N GLN A 28 10.50 -4.40 11.37
CA GLN A 28 11.17 -3.89 12.56
C GLN A 28 11.06 -2.36 12.70
N LEU A 29 10.85 -1.63 11.61
CA LEU A 29 10.76 -0.16 11.62
C LEU A 29 9.42 0.34 12.16
N TRP A 30 8.34 -0.45 12.07
CA TRP A 30 7.01 -0.04 12.53
C TRP A 30 6.91 0.10 14.05
N ASN A 31 7.74 -0.64 14.79
CA ASN A 31 7.73 -0.63 16.25
C ASN A 31 8.67 0.43 16.86
N LYS A 32 9.43 1.16 16.03
CA LYS A 32 10.39 2.18 16.49
C LYS A 32 9.70 3.54 16.68
N SER A 33 10.27 4.36 17.57
CA SER A 33 9.79 5.73 17.75
C SER A 33 10.13 6.61 16.54
N LYS A 34 9.46 7.76 16.42
CA LYS A 34 9.73 8.74 15.36
C LYS A 34 11.17 9.27 15.45
N GLU A 35 11.68 9.46 16.66
CA GLU A 35 13.02 9.97 16.92
C GLU A 35 14.07 8.94 16.50
N ASP A 36 13.87 7.67 16.84
CA ASP A 36 14.77 6.57 16.42
C ASP A 36 14.81 6.38 14.90
N LEU A 37 13.68 6.58 14.22
CA LEU A 37 13.63 6.54 12.76
C LEU A 37 14.35 7.74 12.13
N ALA A 38 14.33 8.90 12.79
CA ALA A 38 15.02 10.10 12.33
C ALA A 38 16.54 9.97 12.49
N THR A 39 17.01 9.45 13.63
CA THR A 39 18.43 9.19 13.88
C THR A 39 18.97 8.14 12.90
N GLN A 40 18.26 7.01 12.74
CA GLN A 40 18.62 5.98 11.77
C GLN A 40 18.65 6.52 10.33
N LEU A 41 17.76 7.45 9.97
CA LEU A 41 17.77 8.10 8.66
C LEU A 41 19.01 8.98 8.45
N THR A 42 19.43 9.75 9.47
CA THR A 42 20.65 10.57 9.39
C THR A 42 21.91 9.73 9.27
N GLU A 43 22.01 8.63 10.00
CA GLU A 43 23.13 7.68 9.93
C GLU A 43 23.24 7.03 8.55
N LEU A 44 22.13 6.55 7.99
CA LEU A 44 22.15 5.95 6.65
C LEU A 44 22.51 6.98 5.56
N LYS A 45 22.14 8.26 5.75
CA LYS A 45 22.54 9.33 4.84
C LYS A 45 24.02 9.66 4.94
N SER A 46 24.60 9.69 6.13
CA SER A 46 26.04 9.93 6.31
C SER A 46 26.86 8.77 5.74
N GLU A 47 26.45 7.51 5.99
CA GLU A 47 27.05 6.32 5.37
C GLU A 47 26.98 6.41 3.84
N LEU A 48 25.84 6.80 3.26
CA LEU A 48 25.70 6.95 1.82
C LEU A 48 26.65 8.00 1.24
N ILE A 49 26.86 9.13 1.93
CA ILE A 49 27.79 10.18 1.50
C ILE A 49 29.23 9.63 1.51
N GLN A 50 29.62 8.95 2.58
CA GLN A 50 30.95 8.33 2.69
C GLN A 50 31.20 7.27 1.60
N LEU A 51 30.19 6.45 1.28
CA LEU A 51 30.32 5.45 0.21
C LEU A 51 30.41 6.10 -1.19
N ARG A 52 29.76 7.24 -1.39
CA ARG A 52 29.83 8.00 -2.65
C ARG A 52 31.20 8.65 -2.84
N THR A 53 31.80 9.23 -1.81
CA THR A 53 33.15 9.78 -1.89
C THR A 53 34.18 8.67 -2.11
N ALA A 54 34.03 7.54 -1.41
CA ALA A 54 34.88 6.36 -1.63
C ALA A 54 34.79 5.80 -3.06
N LYS A 55 33.62 5.88 -3.69
CA LYS A 55 33.45 5.51 -5.11
C LYS A 55 34.28 6.38 -6.05
N VAL A 56 34.34 7.70 -5.79
CA VAL A 56 35.12 8.64 -6.61
C VAL A 56 36.62 8.39 -6.43
N ALA A 57 37.06 8.09 -5.20
CA ALA A 57 38.45 7.80 -4.89
C ALA A 57 38.93 6.40 -5.37
N GLY A 58 38.11 5.65 -6.11
CA GLY A 58 38.47 4.31 -6.60
C GLY A 58 38.49 3.22 -5.53
N GLY A 59 37.65 3.31 -4.50
CA GLY A 59 37.58 2.35 -3.41
C GLY A 59 37.15 0.93 -3.82
N SER A 60 37.36 -0.04 -2.91
CA SER A 60 37.07 -1.47 -3.10
C SER A 60 35.63 -1.76 -3.55
N ASN A 61 35.47 -2.75 -4.44
CA ASN A 61 34.20 -3.15 -5.05
C ASN A 61 33.13 -3.58 -4.02
N THR A 62 33.53 -4.16 -2.88
CA THR A 62 32.60 -4.56 -1.81
C THR A 62 31.92 -3.35 -1.13
N LYS A 63 32.59 -2.20 -1.07
CA LYS A 63 32.00 -0.95 -0.59
C LYS A 63 31.03 -0.35 -1.62
N LEU A 64 31.21 -0.66 -2.91
CA LEU A 64 30.37 -0.13 -3.98
C LEU A 64 29.01 -0.84 -4.07
N THR A 65 28.97 -2.16 -3.88
CA THR A 65 27.71 -2.93 -3.86
C THR A 65 26.80 -2.50 -2.71
N ARG A 66 27.42 -2.07 -1.59
CA ARG A 66 26.72 -1.56 -0.40
C ARG A 66 25.89 -0.30 -0.65
N ILE A 67 26.25 0.53 -1.63
CA ILE A 67 25.53 1.77 -1.98
C ILE A 67 24.06 1.49 -2.32
N HIS A 68 23.81 0.41 -3.05
CA HIS A 68 22.46 0.03 -3.45
C HIS A 68 21.59 -0.31 -2.23
N ASP A 69 22.15 -1.05 -1.27
CA ASP A 69 21.42 -1.50 -0.08
C ASP A 69 21.12 -0.35 0.87
N VAL A 70 22.08 0.57 1.07
CA VAL A 70 21.88 1.78 1.88
C VAL A 70 20.79 2.67 1.25
N ARG A 71 20.77 2.84 -0.08
CA ARG A 71 19.70 3.58 -0.78
C ARG A 71 18.32 2.96 -0.56
N LYS A 72 18.21 1.62 -0.67
CA LYS A 72 16.96 0.90 -0.37
C LYS A 72 16.58 1.02 1.10
N GLY A 73 17.56 1.03 2.02
CA GLY A 73 17.37 1.28 3.44
C GLY A 73 16.74 2.64 3.72
N ILE A 74 17.31 3.71 3.17
CA ILE A 74 16.78 5.09 3.28
C ILE A 74 15.34 5.16 2.77
N ALA A 75 15.06 4.57 1.60
CA ALA A 75 13.72 4.57 1.01
C ALA A 75 12.68 3.89 1.91
N LYS A 76 13.04 2.78 2.56
CA LYS A 76 12.18 2.07 3.50
C LYS A 76 11.88 2.88 4.75
N VAL A 77 12.90 3.48 5.36
CA VAL A 77 12.73 4.32 6.56
C VAL A 77 11.82 5.51 6.25
N LEU A 78 12.05 6.22 5.13
CA LEU A 78 11.18 7.31 4.69
C LEU A 78 9.74 6.88 4.44
N THR A 79 9.55 5.68 3.87
CA THR A 79 8.21 5.13 3.61
C THR A 79 7.45 4.92 4.90
N VAL A 80 8.08 4.34 5.93
CA VAL A 80 7.45 4.11 7.25
C VAL A 80 7.14 5.42 7.96
N ILE A 81 8.07 6.39 7.95
CA ILE A 81 7.84 7.73 8.51
C ILE A 81 6.63 8.39 7.85
N ASN A 82 6.59 8.40 6.51
CA ASN A 82 5.48 9.01 5.76
C ASN A 82 4.16 8.27 5.99
N ALA A 83 4.17 6.93 6.07
CA ALA A 83 2.98 6.14 6.34
C ALA A 83 2.40 6.45 7.73
N ASN A 84 3.24 6.49 8.76
CA ASN A 84 2.85 6.83 10.13
C ASN A 84 2.30 8.26 10.21
N GLN A 85 2.97 9.23 9.57
CA GLN A 85 2.50 10.62 9.52
C GLN A 85 1.13 10.73 8.83
N ARG A 86 0.95 10.07 7.67
CA ARG A 86 -0.34 10.05 6.96
C ARG A 86 -1.43 9.38 7.77
N ALA A 87 -1.13 8.28 8.47
CA ALA A 87 -2.09 7.59 9.34
C ALA A 87 -2.55 8.51 10.47
N GLN A 88 -1.63 9.20 11.14
CA GLN A 88 -1.96 10.16 12.20
C GLN A 88 -2.79 11.34 11.68
N LEU A 89 -2.45 11.89 10.51
CA LEU A 89 -3.24 12.95 9.88
C LEU A 89 -4.65 12.48 9.51
N ARG A 90 -4.81 11.22 9.05
CA ARG A 90 -6.13 10.65 8.77
C ARG A 90 -6.98 10.54 10.04
N LEU A 91 -6.38 10.15 11.17
CA LEU A 91 -7.06 10.14 12.46
C LEU A 91 -7.48 11.55 12.87
N PHE A 92 -6.59 12.53 12.75
CA PHE A 92 -6.86 13.92 13.10
C PHE A 92 -7.97 14.57 12.24
N TYR A 93 -8.05 14.23 10.95
CA TYR A 93 -9.06 14.77 10.02
C TYR A 93 -10.32 13.88 9.91
N LYS A 94 -10.41 12.80 10.69
CA LYS A 94 -11.58 11.91 10.67
C LYS A 94 -12.84 12.68 11.06
N GLY A 95 -13.89 12.59 10.23
CA GLY A 95 -15.18 13.25 10.47
C GLY A 95 -15.23 14.76 10.20
N LYS A 96 -14.08 15.40 9.93
CA LYS A 96 -14.07 16.83 9.58
C LYS A 96 -14.59 17.04 8.15
N LYS A 97 -15.44 18.06 7.96
CA LYS A 97 -16.00 18.42 6.64
C LYS A 97 -14.91 18.70 5.59
N TYR A 98 -13.87 19.44 5.98
CA TYR A 98 -12.78 19.83 5.10
C TYR A 98 -11.53 19.01 5.37
N THR A 99 -11.23 18.11 4.45
CA THR A 99 -9.98 17.35 4.43
C THR A 99 -9.02 17.91 3.38
N PRO A 100 -7.71 17.88 3.64
CA PRO A 100 -6.68 18.21 2.65
C PRO A 100 -6.81 17.36 1.38
N LEU A 101 -6.49 17.92 0.22
CA LEU A 101 -6.62 17.24 -1.08
C LEU A 101 -5.86 15.91 -1.16
N ASP A 102 -4.70 15.81 -0.50
CA ASP A 102 -3.86 14.62 -0.45
C ASP A 102 -4.49 13.45 0.32
N LEU A 103 -5.36 13.74 1.29
CA LEU A 103 -6.03 12.71 2.10
C LEU A 103 -7.39 12.29 1.52
N ARG A 104 -7.90 13.01 0.52
CA ARG A 104 -9.16 12.66 -0.15
C ARG A 104 -9.00 11.36 -0.95
N SER A 105 -10.11 10.63 -1.11
CA SER A 105 -10.13 9.47 -1.99
C SER A 105 -9.80 9.88 -3.43
N LYS A 106 -8.92 9.13 -4.09
CA LYS A 106 -8.59 9.34 -5.49
C LYS A 106 -9.70 8.71 -6.35
N GLN A 107 -10.53 9.54 -6.95
CA GLN A 107 -11.59 9.14 -7.87
C GLN A 107 -11.50 9.96 -9.16
N THR A 108 -12.13 9.49 -10.23
CA THR A 108 -12.21 10.25 -11.47
C THR A 108 -13.02 11.53 -11.28
N ARG A 109 -12.79 12.53 -12.13
CA ARG A 109 -13.52 13.81 -12.07
C ARG A 109 -15.03 13.60 -12.23
N ALA A 110 -15.44 12.71 -13.13
CA ALA A 110 -16.84 12.35 -13.34
C ALA A 110 -17.48 11.77 -12.07
N ILE A 111 -16.80 10.83 -11.39
CA ILE A 111 -17.30 10.23 -10.13
C ILE A 111 -17.41 11.27 -9.01
N ARG A 112 -16.51 12.26 -8.94
CA ARG A 112 -16.59 13.33 -7.93
C ARG A 112 -17.72 14.34 -8.18
N ARG A 113 -18.21 14.44 -9.42
CA ARG A 113 -19.22 15.43 -9.84
C ARG A 113 -20.63 14.87 -9.95
N ARG A 114 -20.79 13.54 -10.03
CA ARG A 114 -22.11 12.90 -10.04
C ARG A 114 -22.84 13.11 -8.71
N LEU A 115 -24.16 13.00 -8.74
CA LEU A 115 -25.01 12.99 -7.56
C LEU A 115 -24.63 11.84 -6.61
N SER A 116 -24.83 12.05 -5.31
CA SER A 116 -24.74 10.98 -4.32
C SER A 116 -25.84 9.94 -4.56
N LYS A 117 -25.62 8.70 -4.09
CA LYS A 117 -26.61 7.62 -4.22
C LYS A 117 -27.95 8.01 -3.59
N HIS A 118 -27.90 8.72 -2.46
CA HIS A 118 -29.09 9.23 -1.78
C HIS A 118 -29.85 10.21 -2.67
N GLU A 119 -29.19 11.26 -3.17
CA GLU A 119 -29.80 12.25 -4.06
C GLU A 119 -30.38 11.61 -5.33
N ALA A 120 -29.66 10.69 -5.96
CA ALA A 120 -30.13 9.97 -7.13
C ALA A 120 -31.33 9.04 -6.84
N SER A 121 -31.47 8.58 -5.60
CA SER A 121 -32.60 7.75 -5.15
C SER A 121 -33.78 8.55 -4.62
N LEU A 122 -33.67 9.88 -4.52
CA LEU A 122 -34.78 10.70 -4.05
C LEU A 122 -35.92 10.61 -5.06
N VAL A 123 -37.08 10.18 -4.57
CA VAL A 123 -38.31 10.04 -5.33
C VAL A 123 -39.31 11.04 -4.79
N THR A 124 -40.04 11.72 -5.67
CA THR A 124 -41.10 12.65 -5.25
C THR A 124 -42.20 11.90 -4.49
N GLU A 125 -42.90 12.57 -3.58
CA GLU A 125 -43.96 11.93 -2.78
C GLU A 125 -45.05 11.30 -3.66
N LYS A 126 -45.38 11.94 -4.78
CA LYS A 126 -46.32 11.42 -5.79
C LYS A 126 -45.85 10.10 -6.36
N GLN A 127 -44.58 10.01 -6.76
CA GLN A 127 -44.00 8.80 -7.34
C GLN A 127 -43.84 7.70 -6.29
N LYS A 128 -43.50 8.04 -5.04
CA LYS A 128 -43.46 7.11 -3.90
C LYS A 128 -44.82 6.47 -3.66
N LYS A 129 -45.89 7.28 -3.58
CA LYS A 129 -47.27 6.78 -3.46
C LYS A 129 -47.61 5.83 -4.61
N LYS A 130 -47.31 6.20 -5.87
CA LYS A 130 -47.55 5.32 -7.03
C LYS A 130 -46.84 3.97 -6.90
N GLN A 131 -45.56 3.96 -6.50
CA GLN A 131 -44.79 2.73 -6.32
C GLN A 131 -45.34 1.84 -5.20
N THR A 132 -45.78 2.42 -4.08
CA THR A 132 -46.39 1.68 -2.98
C THR A 132 -47.70 1.02 -3.38
N HIS A 133 -48.57 1.75 -4.09
CA HIS A 133 -49.89 1.24 -4.46
C HIS A 133 -49.85 0.29 -5.67
N PHE A 134 -48.94 0.51 -6.62
CA PHE A 134 -48.83 -0.26 -7.86
C PHE A 134 -47.41 -0.78 -8.08
N PRO A 135 -46.96 -1.78 -7.29
CA PRO A 135 -45.67 -2.41 -7.50
C PRO A 135 -45.67 -3.26 -8.77
N GLN A 136 -44.52 -3.37 -9.44
CA GLN A 136 -44.34 -4.28 -10.57
C GLN A 136 -44.45 -5.72 -10.09
N ARG A 137 -45.53 -6.40 -10.49
CA ARG A 137 -45.78 -7.81 -10.14
C ARG A 137 -45.16 -8.72 -11.18
N LYS A 138 -44.50 -9.79 -10.74
CA LYS A 138 -44.07 -10.88 -11.62
C LYS A 138 -45.25 -11.85 -11.80
N TYR A 139 -45.61 -12.15 -13.04
CA TYR A 139 -46.63 -13.14 -13.37
C TYR A 139 -46.17 -13.99 -14.56
N ALA A 140 -46.73 -15.19 -14.68
CA ALA A 140 -46.53 -16.09 -15.81
C ALA A 140 -47.92 -16.50 -16.32
N VAL A 141 -48.06 -16.61 -17.64
CA VAL A 141 -49.29 -17.09 -18.28
C VAL A 141 -49.10 -18.58 -18.55
N LYS A 142 -50.06 -19.39 -18.08
CA LYS A 142 -50.09 -20.82 -18.35
C LYS A 142 -50.51 -21.02 -19.81
N ALA A 143 -49.76 -21.86 -20.54
CA ALA A 143 -50.15 -22.36 -21.85
C ALA A 143 -51.22 -23.44 -21.73
#